data_AF-A0A8X6TZN5-F1
#
_entry.id   AF-A0A8X6TZN5-F1
#
_cell.length_a   1.000
_cell.length_b   1.000
_cell.length_c   1.000
_cell.angle_alpha   90.00
_cell.angle_beta   90.00
_cell.angle_gamma   90.00
#
_symmetry.space_group_name_H-M   'P 1'
#
loop_
_entity.id
_entity.type
_entity.pdbx_description
1 polymer ?
#
loop_
_entity_poly.entity_id
_entity_poly.type
_entity_poly.pdbx_seq_one_letter_code
_entity_poly.pdbx_strand_id
1 'polypeptide(L)'
;MVEVNLASDLVETLNLPAISTGPLDLQAFESPTSFSHKQRQVQFQLSSIWDKAKVNVIAFESSNRYASHPSSPADVSRFAKSKRMKLADPDDPFSS
;
A
#
# COMPACT_ATOMS: atom_id res chain seq x y z
N MET A 1 9.94 5.53 20.15
CA MET A 1 9.53 4.32 19.41
C MET A 1 8.07 4.12 19.74
N VAL A 2 7.17 4.50 18.84
CA VAL A 2 5.72 4.39 19.08
C VAL A 2 5.29 3.07 18.46
N GLU A 3 4.98 2.09 19.30
CA GLU A 3 4.29 0.87 18.88
C GLU A 3 2.87 1.26 18.48
N VAL A 4 2.59 1.23 17.18
CA VAL A 4 1.24 1.37 16.65
C VAL A 4 0.54 0.04 16.91
N ASN A 5 -0.46 0.06 17.78
CA ASN A 5 -1.31 -1.09 18.09
C ASN A 5 -2.00 -1.57 16.79
N LEU A 6 -1.62 -2.74 16.30
CA LEU A 6 -1.84 -3.24 14.93
C LEU A 6 -3.27 -3.76 14.64
N ALA A 7 -4.27 -3.42 15.47
CA ALA A 7 -5.64 -3.94 15.37
C ALA A 7 -6.73 -2.88 15.15
N SER A 8 -6.39 -1.58 15.16
CA SER A 8 -7.35 -0.52 14.89
C SER A 8 -7.27 -0.04 13.44
N ASP A 9 -8.42 0.22 12.84
CA ASP A 9 -8.56 0.85 11.54
C ASP A 9 -7.85 2.22 11.55
N LEU A 10 -6.99 2.47 10.56
CA LEU A 10 -6.20 3.71 10.47
C LEU A 10 -7.10 4.94 10.34
N VAL A 11 -8.22 4.80 9.62
CA VAL A 11 -9.19 5.88 9.42
C VAL A 11 -9.82 6.29 10.75
N GLU A 12 -10.24 5.32 11.56
CA GLU A 12 -10.75 5.55 12.92
C GLU A 12 -9.67 6.12 13.84
N THR A 13 -8.47 5.54 13.80
CA THR A 13 -7.34 5.95 14.66
C THR A 13 -6.95 7.41 14.44
N LEU A 14 -6.97 7.85 13.18
CA LEU A 14 -6.66 9.23 12.79
C LEU A 14 -7.90 10.15 12.76
N ASN A 15 -9.08 9.61 13.07
CA ASN A 15 -10.36 10.32 13.01
C ASN A 15 -10.57 11.06 11.66
N LEU A 16 -10.27 10.38 10.55
CA LEU A 16 -10.36 10.99 9.22
C LEU A 16 -11.81 11.06 8.75
N PRO A 17 -12.24 12.19 8.14
CA PRO A 17 -13.56 12.30 7.55
C PRO A 17 -13.69 11.39 6.31
N ALA A 18 -14.67 10.49 6.35
CA ALA A 18 -15.10 9.72 5.17
C ALA A 18 -15.99 10.61 4.30
N ILE A 19 -15.53 10.90 3.08
CA ILE A 19 -16.26 11.72 2.10
C ILE A 19 -17.18 10.88 1.23
N SER A 20 -16.86 9.61 1.02
CA SER A 20 -17.73 8.67 0.31
C SER A 20 -17.46 7.24 0.79
N THR A 21 -18.39 6.34 0.49
CA THR A 21 -18.24 4.91 0.83
C THR A 21 -18.95 4.07 -0.21
N GLY A 22 -18.28 3.04 -0.71
CA GLY A 22 -18.81 2.18 -1.77
C GLY A 22 -18.22 0.78 -1.71
N PRO A 23 -18.73 -0.15 -2.54
CA PRO A 23 -18.13 -1.46 -2.71
C PRO A 23 -16.84 -1.35 -3.55
N LEU A 24 -15.82 -2.11 -3.15
CA LEU A 24 -14.64 -2.39 -3.95
C LEU A 24 -14.63 -3.87 -4.29
N ASP A 25 -14.87 -4.16 -5.56
CA ASP A 25 -14.82 -5.51 -6.10
C ASP A 25 -13.38 -5.85 -6.50
N LEU A 26 -12.83 -6.89 -5.88
CA LEU A 26 -11.50 -7.40 -6.14
C LEU A 26 -11.58 -8.77 -6.77
N GLN A 27 -10.87 -8.95 -7.88
CA GLN A 27 -10.66 -10.24 -8.51
C GLN A 27 -9.16 -10.45 -8.68
N ALA A 28 -8.62 -11.48 -8.02
CA ALA A 28 -7.24 -11.87 -8.25
C ALA A 28 -7.08 -12.44 -9.65
N PHE A 29 -5.92 -12.20 -10.27
CA PHE A 29 -5.61 -12.74 -11.60
C PHE A 29 -5.75 -14.26 -11.60
N GLU A 30 -6.43 -14.80 -12.61
CA GLU A 30 -6.77 -16.23 -12.76
C GLU A 30 -7.64 -16.85 -11.66
N SER A 31 -8.15 -16.05 -10.71
CA SER A 31 -9.12 -16.53 -9.74
C SER A 31 -10.55 -16.49 -10.30
N PRO A 32 -11.33 -17.59 -10.19
CA PRO A 32 -12.75 -17.58 -10.51
C PRO A 32 -13.59 -16.87 -9.43
N THR A 33 -13.00 -16.55 -8.27
CA THR A 33 -13.69 -15.92 -7.16
C THR A 33 -13.42 -14.42 -7.12
N SER A 34 -14.49 -13.63 -7.03
CA SER A 34 -14.44 -12.21 -6.71
C SER A 34 -14.77 -11.99 -5.23
N PHE A 35 -14.13 -10.99 -4.62
CA PHE A 35 -14.39 -10.55 -3.26
C PHE A 35 -14.85 -9.10 -3.29
N SER A 36 -16.01 -8.81 -2.70
CA SER A 36 -16.47 -7.44 -2.53
C SER A 36 -16.30 -7.03 -1.08
N HIS A 37 -15.72 -5.86 -0.83
CA HIS A 37 -15.68 -5.27 0.51
C HIS A 37 -16.05 -3.79 0.47
N LYS A 38 -16.48 -3.27 1.62
CA LYS A 38 -16.79 -1.86 1.79
C LYS A 38 -15.49 -1.07 1.86
N GLN A 39 -15.32 -0.08 0.98
CA GLN A 39 -14.17 0.81 0.94
C GLN A 39 -14.63 2.25 1.18
N ARG A 40 -13.99 2.95 2.11
CA ARG A 40 -14.22 4.38 2.32
C ARG A 40 -13.24 5.20 1.49
N GLN A 41 -13.71 6.34 1.00
CA GLN A 41 -12.85 7.41 0.53
C GLN A 41 -12.74 8.44 1.63
N VAL A 42 -11.52 8.80 2.02
CA VAL A 42 -11.24 9.70 3.14
C VAL A 42 -10.47 10.91 2.65
N GLN A 43 -10.64 12.02 3.36
CA GLN A 43 -9.89 13.25 3.11
C GLN A 43 -8.98 13.55 4.29
N PHE A 44 -7.73 13.92 4.02
CA PHE A 44 -6.80 14.42 5.03
C PHE A 44 -5.97 15.58 4.47
N GLN A 45 -5.43 16.40 5.37
CA GLN A 45 -4.59 17.54 5.00
C GLN A 45 -3.13 17.21 5.29
N LEU A 46 -2.30 17.28 4.26
CA LEU A 46 -0.86 17.27 4.41
C LEU A 46 -0.38 18.70 4.62
N SER A 47 0.45 18.90 5.63
CA SER A 47 1.18 20.14 5.84
C SER A 47 2.66 19.89 5.68
N SER A 48 3.34 20.79 4.99
CA SER A 48 4.80 20.77 4.91
C SER A 48 5.40 21.85 5.81
N ILE A 49 6.44 21.46 6.53
CA ILE A 49 7.15 22.33 7.47
C ILE A 49 8.01 23.35 6.72
N TRP A 50 8.53 22.97 5.55
CA TRP A 50 9.49 23.78 4.79
C TRP A 50 8.86 24.94 4.03
N ASP A 51 7.71 24.71 3.41
CA ASP A 51 7.02 25.69 2.56
C ASP A 51 5.72 26.21 3.18
N LYS A 52 5.37 25.74 4.40
CA LYS A 52 4.09 26.02 5.08
C LYS A 52 2.86 25.72 4.20
N ALA A 53 3.03 24.92 3.15
CA ALA A 53 1.95 24.56 2.26
C ALA A 53 1.01 23.57 2.95
N LYS A 54 -0.26 23.67 2.59
CA LYS A 54 -1.30 22.73 3.01
C LYS A 54 -2.00 22.20 1.78
N VAL A 55 -2.07 20.88 1.65
CA VAL A 55 -2.71 20.21 0.50
C VAL A 55 -3.73 19.23 1.03
N ASN A 56 -4.93 19.26 0.46
CA ASN A 56 -5.96 18.27 0.73
C ASN A 56 -5.72 17.05 -0.16
N VAL A 57 -5.60 15.90 0.47
CA VAL A 57 -5.45 14.61 -0.21
C VAL A 57 -6.72 13.82 0.01
N ILE A 58 -7.21 13.24 -1.07
CA ILE A 58 -8.32 12.29 -1.06
C ILE A 58 -7.74 10.93 -1.39
N ALA A 59 -7.99 9.95 -0.53
CA ALA A 59 -7.47 8.60 -0.70
C ALA A 59 -8.56 7.57 -0.40
N PHE A 60 -8.46 6.42 -1.06
CA PHE A 60 -9.27 5.27 -0.70
C PHE A 60 -8.60 4.49 0.42
N GLU A 61 -9.42 4.01 1.36
CA GLU A 61 -9.03 3.03 2.36
C GLU A 61 -8.49 1.77 1.67
N SER A 62 -7.41 1.22 2.22
CA SER A 62 -6.86 -0.04 1.72
C SER A 62 -6.72 -1.03 2.87
N SER A 63 -7.15 -2.26 2.62
CA SER A 63 -6.84 -3.40 3.48
C SER A 63 -5.42 -3.91 3.31
N ASN A 64 -4.67 -3.35 2.35
CA ASN A 64 -3.29 -3.69 2.13
C ASN A 64 -2.48 -3.15 3.32
N ARG A 65 -2.22 -4.03 4.31
CA ARG A 65 -1.03 -3.88 5.16
C ARG A 65 0.16 -3.71 4.24
N TYR A 66 1.23 -3.06 4.69
CA TYR A 66 2.51 -3.07 3.99
C TYR A 66 2.96 -4.54 3.79
N ALA A 67 2.42 -5.21 2.78
CA ALA A 67 2.78 -6.54 2.41
C ALA A 67 4.22 -6.40 1.95
N SER A 68 5.09 -7.29 2.45
CA SER A 68 6.41 -7.44 1.88
C SER A 68 6.26 -7.47 0.37
N HIS A 69 6.87 -6.53 -0.34
CA HIS A 69 6.86 -6.53 -1.79
C HIS A 69 7.28 -7.93 -2.24
N PRO A 70 6.50 -8.59 -3.11
CA PRO A 70 6.86 -9.92 -3.57
C PRO A 70 8.26 -9.82 -4.20
N SER A 71 9.16 -10.71 -3.79
CA SER A 71 10.49 -10.75 -4.38
C SER A 71 10.39 -11.17 -5.84
N SER A 72 11.30 -10.62 -6.66
CA SER A 72 11.38 -11.00 -8.07
C SER A 72 11.60 -12.52 -8.19
N PRO A 73 10.89 -13.21 -9.10
CA PRO A 73 11.13 -14.61 -9.40
C PRO A 73 12.61 -14.94 -9.62
N ALA A 74 13.05 -16.13 -9.19
CA ALA A 74 14.47 -16.47 -9.13
C ALA A 74 15.17 -16.42 -10.51
N ASP A 75 14.45 -16.78 -11.56
CA ASP A 75 14.85 -16.70 -12.97
C ASP A 75 15.02 -15.26 -13.46
N VAL A 76 14.08 -14.36 -13.11
CA VAL A 76 14.19 -12.91 -13.40
C VAL A 76 15.39 -12.30 -12.67
N SER A 77 15.56 -12.64 -11.39
CA SER A 77 16.69 -12.21 -10.57
C SER A 77 18.03 -12.72 -11.12
N ARG A 78 18.11 -13.98 -11.57
CA ARG A 78 19.31 -14.54 -12.21
C ARG A 78 19.61 -13.89 -13.56
N PHE A 79 18.60 -13.63 -14.38
CA PHE A 79 18.76 -12.94 -15.65
C PHE A 79 19.33 -11.53 -15.43
N ALA A 80 18.76 -10.75 -14.52
CA ALA A 80 19.24 -9.42 -14.18
C ALA A 80 20.70 -9.44 -13.71
N LYS A 81 21.06 -10.37 -12.81
CA LYS A 81 22.46 -10.57 -12.36
C LYS A 81 23.39 -10.90 -13.53
N SER A 82 23.00 -11.80 -14.42
CA SER A 82 23.79 -12.18 -15.60
C SER A 82 24.04 -11.01 -16.56
N LYS A 83 23.10 -10.06 -16.62
CA LYS A 83 23.17 -8.86 -17.46
C LYS A 83 23.69 -7.63 -16.72
N ARG A 84 24.09 -7.75 -15.44
CA ARG A 84 24.49 -6.64 -14.58
C ARG A 84 23.42 -5.53 -14.53
N MET A 85 22.16 -5.92 -14.62
CA MET A 85 21.00 -5.03 -14.53
C MET A 85 20.50 -4.98 -13.09
N LYS A 86 20.02 -3.80 -12.67
CA LYS A 86 19.34 -3.62 -11.38
C LYS A 86 17.83 -3.68 -11.61
N LEU A 87 17.14 -4.53 -10.85
CA LEU A 87 15.68 -4.58 -10.85
C LEU A 87 15.14 -3.38 -10.07
N ALA A 88 13.92 -2.95 -10.42
CA ALA A 88 13.21 -1.89 -9.70
C ALA A 88 12.66 -2.37 -8.34
N ASP A 89 12.60 -3.69 -8.13
CA ASP A 89 12.17 -4.28 -6.87
C ASP A 89 13.17 -3.97 -5.75
N PRO A 90 12.69 -3.74 -4.52
CA PRO A 90 13.57 -3.56 -3.36
C PRO A 90 14.46 -4.79 -3.17
N ASP A 91 15.71 -4.56 -2.77
CA ASP A 91 16.67 -5.63 -2.55
C ASP A 91 16.15 -6.61 -1.47
N ASP A 92 16.09 -7.91 -1.79
CA ASP A 92 15.61 -8.94 -0.86
C ASP A 92 16.68 -9.18 0.23
N PRO A 93 16.41 -8.85 1.51
CA PRO A 93 17.39 -8.96 2.59
C PRO A 93 17.78 -10.41 2.91
N PHE A 94 17.11 -11.42 2.34
CA PHE A 94 17.39 -12.83 2.58
C PHE A 94 18.10 -13.53 1.42
N SER A 95 18.54 -12.79 0.39
CA SER A 95 19.32 -13.36 -0.71
C SER A 95 20.80 -13.56 -0.34
N SER A 96 21.07 -14.51 0.57
CA SER A 96 22.43 -14.99 0.89
C SER A 96 22.74 -16.27 0.12
#